data_AF-A0A662GPT2-F1
#
_entry.id   AF-A0A662GPT2-F1
#
_cell.length_a   1.000
_cell.length_b   1.000
_cell.length_c   1.000
_cell.angle_alpha   90.00
_cell.angle_beta   90.00
_cell.angle_gamma   90.00
#
_symmetry.space_group_name_H-M   'P 1'
#
loop_
_entity.id
_entity.type
_entity.pdbx_description
1 polymer ?
#
loop_
_entity_poly.entity_id
_entity_poly.type
_entity_poly.pdbx_seq_one_letter_code
_entity_poly.pdbx_strand_id
1 'polypeptide(L)'
;MNTLDKSLLVFSLLLTATTASLALLAEKRPEVYAAMAILVYFVYTSIDNSIKIRAKLYLLDLSFLLIFGLIIGYRIAIIAGIL
;
A
#
# COMPACT_ATOMS: atom_id res chain seq x y z
N MET A 1 11.18 -9.62 -21.92
CA MET A 1 10.52 -9.52 -20.60
C MET A 1 9.03 -9.39 -20.85
N ASN A 2 8.20 -10.26 -20.28
CA ASN A 2 6.75 -10.12 -20.45
C ASN A 2 6.28 -8.83 -19.78
N THR A 3 5.14 -8.29 -20.24
CA THR A 3 4.54 -7.09 -19.66
C THR A 3 4.32 -7.24 -18.15
N LEU A 4 3.90 -8.43 -17.71
CA LEU A 4 3.69 -8.76 -16.31
C LEU A 4 4.98 -8.73 -15.46
N ASP A 5 6.11 -9.20 -16.01
CA ASP A 5 7.41 -9.17 -15.32
C ASP A 5 7.86 -7.71 -15.11
N LYS A 6 7.66 -6.86 -16.12
CA LYS A 6 7.96 -5.43 -16.05
C LYS A 6 7.06 -4.75 -15.02
N SER A 7 5.78 -5.09 -15.01
CA SER A 7 4.80 -4.57 -14.05
C SER A 7 5.17 -4.93 -12.60
N LEU A 8 5.54 -6.18 -12.34
CA LEU A 8 6.02 -6.63 -11.03
C LEU A 8 7.32 -5.93 -10.61
N LEU A 9 8.28 -5.76 -11.52
CA LEU A 9 9.51 -5.04 -11.24
C LEU A 9 9.24 -3.58 -10.85
N VAL A 10 8.40 -2.86 -11.61
CA VAL A 10 8.04 -1.48 -11.31
C VAL A 10 7.34 -1.39 -9.95
N PHE A 11 6.39 -2.28 -9.66
CA PHE A 11 5.72 -2.33 -8.36
C PHE A 11 6.70 -2.56 -7.21
N SER A 12 7.60 -3.55 -7.36
CA SER A 12 8.60 -3.87 -6.34
C SER A 12 9.57 -2.72 -6.08
N LEU A 13 9.95 -1.98 -7.13
CA LEU A 13 10.86 -0.86 -7.05
C LEU A 13 10.19 0.33 -6.36
N LEU A 14 8.92 0.60 -6.67
CA LEU A 14 8.12 1.61 -5.96
C LEU A 14 7.99 1.27 -4.48
N LEU A 15 7.59 0.03 -4.15
CA LEU A 15 7.43 -0.40 -2.76
C LEU A 15 8.74 -0.30 -1.98
N THR A 16 9.85 -0.69 -2.61
CA THR A 16 11.20 -0.60 -2.00
C THR A 16 11.62 0.85 -1.79
N ALA A 17 11.41 1.73 -2.77
CA ALA A 17 11.74 3.14 -2.65
C ALA A 17 10.92 3.81 -1.52
N THR A 18 9.63 3.50 -1.42
CA THR A 18 8.76 4.06 -0.39
C THR A 18 9.11 3.55 1.00
N THR A 19 9.37 2.24 1.15
CA THR A 19 9.79 1.66 2.44
C THR A 19 11.16 2.17 2.88
N ALA A 20 12.12 2.28 1.96
CA ALA A 20 13.42 2.89 2.24
C ALA A 20 13.28 4.35 2.66
N SER A 21 12.40 5.12 2.01
CA SER A 21 12.13 6.52 2.38
C SER A 21 11.56 6.64 3.80
N LEU A 22 10.63 5.78 4.18
CA LEU A 22 10.09 5.74 5.56
C LEU A 22 11.17 5.37 6.58
N ALA A 23 12.03 4.40 6.24
CA ALA A 23 13.15 4.00 7.10
C ALA A 23 14.15 5.14 7.28
N LEU A 24 14.46 5.90 6.22
CA LEU A 24 15.32 7.08 6.26
C LEU A 24 14.73 8.21 7.11
N LEU A 25 13.40 8.33 7.16
CA LEU A 25 12.70 9.26 8.06
C LEU A 25 12.62 8.75 9.51
N ALA A 26 13.30 7.64 9.82
CA ALA A 26 13.28 6.99 11.13
C ALA A 26 11.87 6.66 11.62
N GLU A 27 10.93 6.37 10.71
CA GLU A 27 9.60 5.92 11.08
C GLU A 27 9.70 4.56 11.76
N LYS A 28 9.14 4.45 12.97
CA LYS A 28 9.21 3.23 13.79
C LYS A 28 7.88 2.48 13.85
N ARG A 29 6.80 3.11 13.39
CA ARG A 29 5.44 2.63 13.56
C ARG A 29 5.08 1.67 12.43
N PRO A 30 4.91 0.37 12.69
CA PRO A 30 4.69 -0.63 11.65
C PRO A 30 3.40 -0.38 10.85
N GLU A 31 2.38 0.21 11.48
CA GLU A 31 1.12 0.55 10.81
C GLU A 31 1.28 1.61 9.72
N VAL A 32 2.30 2.48 9.81
CA VAL A 32 2.62 3.48 8.78
C VAL A 32 3.21 2.78 7.55
N TYR A 33 4.09 1.80 7.74
CA TYR A 33 4.64 1.00 6.64
C TYR A 33 3.55 0.19 5.94
N ALA A 34 2.64 -0.42 6.70
CA ALA A 34 1.50 -1.16 6.15
C ALA A 34 0.57 -0.24 5.35
N ALA A 35 0.21 0.92 5.91
CA ALA A 35 -0.62 1.92 5.22
C ALA A 35 0.03 2.39 3.91
N MET A 36 1.34 2.61 3.93
CA MET A 36 2.05 3.08 2.76
C MET A 36 2.22 1.99 1.68
N ALA A 37 2.43 0.73 2.08
CA ALA A 37 2.42 -0.40 1.15
C ALA A 37 1.05 -0.55 0.44
N ILE A 38 -0.05 -0.38 1.20
CA ILE A 38 -1.42 -0.39 0.64
C ILE A 38 -1.61 0.78 -0.33
N LEU A 39 -1.13 1.98 0.00
CA LEU A 39 -1.19 3.13 -0.90
C LEU A 39 -0.39 2.89 -2.19
N VAL A 40 0.83 2.36 -2.10
CA VAL A 40 1.64 2.00 -3.27
C VAL A 40 0.90 1.00 -4.15
N TYR A 41 0.23 0.01 -3.56
CA TYR A 41 -0.61 -0.94 -4.30
C TYR A 41 -1.75 -0.24 -5.06
N PHE A 42 -2.51 0.65 -4.42
CA PHE A 42 -3.62 1.34 -5.10
C PHE A 42 -3.14 2.34 -6.16
N VAL A 43 -2.05 3.06 -5.91
CA VAL A 43 -1.45 3.99 -6.88
C VAL A 43 -0.89 3.22 -8.07
N TYR A 44 -0.20 2.11 -7.83
CA TYR A 44 0.35 1.32 -8.93
C TYR A 44 -0.76 0.70 -9.78
N THR A 45 -1.76 0.09 -9.14
CA THR A 45 -2.86 -0.57 -9.87
C THR A 45 -3.82 0.41 -10.56
N SER A 46 -3.86 1.69 -10.15
CA SER A 46 -4.59 2.71 -10.91
C SER A 46 -3.92 3.08 -12.23
N ILE A 47 -2.59 2.96 -12.30
CA ILE A 47 -1.80 3.19 -13.53
C ILE A 47 -1.83 1.94 -14.41
N ASP A 48 -1.61 0.76 -13.82
CA ASP A 48 -1.60 -0.51 -14.53
C ASP A 48 -2.53 -1.54 -13.88
N ASN A 49 -3.71 -1.70 -14.48
CA ASN A 49 -4.75 -2.62 -14.03
C ASN A 49 -4.56 -4.06 -14.56
N SER A 50 -3.52 -4.34 -15.33
CA SER A 50 -3.33 -5.65 -15.98
C SER A 50 -3.24 -6.81 -14.98
N ILE A 51 -2.69 -6.57 -13.78
CA ILE A 51 -2.64 -7.54 -12.68
C ILE A 51 -4.05 -7.76 -12.09
N LYS A 52 -4.82 -6.69 -11.86
CA LYS A 52 -6.17 -6.76 -11.27
C LYS A 52 -7.16 -7.49 -12.16
N ILE A 53 -7.17 -7.17 -13.46
CA ILE A 53 -8.09 -7.78 -14.42
C ILE A 53 -7.84 -9.28 -14.55
N ARG A 54 -6.57 -9.68 -14.56
CA ARG A 54 -6.18 -11.09 -14.75
C ARG A 54 -6.45 -11.94 -13.51
N ALA A 55 -6.25 -11.39 -12.32
CA ALA A 55 -6.37 -12.13 -11.06
C ALA A 55 -7.70 -11.90 -10.31
N LYS A 56 -8.63 -11.10 -10.85
CA LYS A 56 -9.94 -10.77 -10.23
C LYS A 56 -9.81 -10.37 -8.75
N LEU A 57 -8.85 -9.48 -8.45
CA LEU A 57 -8.43 -9.13 -7.09
C LEU A 57 -9.41 -8.20 -6.33
N TYR A 58 -10.70 -8.19 -6.68
CA TYR A 58 -11.71 -7.32 -6.05
C TYR A 58 -11.82 -7.53 -4.53
N LEU A 59 -11.64 -8.76 -4.07
CA LEU A 59 -11.62 -9.08 -2.63
C LEU A 59 -10.38 -8.53 -1.93
N LEU A 60 -9.24 -8.49 -2.62
CA LEU A 60 -8.00 -7.92 -2.08
C LEU A 60 -8.14 -6.41 -1.94
N ASP A 61 -8.73 -5.75 -2.95
CA ASP A 61 -9.03 -4.32 -2.92
C ASP A 61 -9.90 -3.95 -1.72
N LEU A 62 -11.00 -4.68 -1.51
CA LEU A 62 -11.88 -4.45 -0.37
C LEU A 62 -11.15 -4.66 0.95
N SER A 63 -10.35 -5.73 1.05
CA SER A 63 -9.60 -6.05 2.27
C SER A 63 -8.57 -4.96 2.59
N PHE A 64 -7.82 -4.51 1.60
CA PHE A 64 -6.85 -3.43 1.77
C PHE A 64 -7.51 -2.10 2.12
N LEU A 65 -8.67 -1.80 1.54
CA LEU A 65 -9.41 -0.58 1.86
C LEU A 65 -9.93 -0.60 3.32
N LEU A 66 -10.42 -1.75 3.79
CA LEU A 66 -10.85 -1.92 5.18
C LEU A 66 -9.67 -1.79 6.15
N ILE A 67 -8.56 -2.47 5.90
CA ILE A 67 -7.35 -2.39 6.74
C ILE A 67 -6.82 -0.96 6.77
N PHE A 68 -6.76 -0.29 5.63
CA PHE A 68 -6.31 1.10 5.54
C PHE A 68 -7.22 2.05 6.32
N GLY A 69 -8.53 1.88 6.20
CA GLY A 69 -9.52 2.63 6.98
C GLY A 69 -9.36 2.42 8.49
N LEU A 70 -9.11 1.20 8.94
CA LEU A 70 -8.84 0.89 10.35
C LEU A 70 -7.56 1.56 10.85
N ILE A 71 -6.47 1.51 10.07
CA ILE A 71 -5.21 2.18 10.43
C ILE A 71 -5.44 3.68 10.58
N ILE A 72 -6.11 4.31 9.61
CA ILE A 72 -6.41 5.75 9.69
C ILE A 72 -7.30 6.06 10.89
N GLY A 73 -8.39 5.29 11.08
CA GLY A 73 -9.32 5.48 12.18
C GLY A 73 -8.64 5.38 13.55
N TYR A 74 -7.78 4.38 13.73
CA TYR A 74 -6.95 4.22 14.93
C TYR A 74 -6.06 5.44 15.18
N ARG A 75 -5.43 5.97 14.12
CA ARG A 75 -4.53 7.13 14.23
C ARG A 75 -5.27 8.41 14.53
N ILE A 76 -6.44 8.61 13.93
CA ILE A 76 -7.32 9.75 14.25
C ILE A 76 -7.75 9.67 15.72
N ALA A 77 -8.12 8.48 16.21
CA ALA A 77 -8.54 8.30 17.60
C ALA A 77 -7.43 8.67 18.60
N ILE A 78 -6.19 8.25 18.35
CA ILE A 78 -5.02 8.65 19.17
C ILE A 78 -4.81 10.15 19.13
N ILE A 79 -4.79 10.76 17.94
CA ILE A 79 -4.53 12.20 17.78
C ILE A 79 -5.63 13.04 18.44
N ALA A 80 -6.88 12.56 18.39
CA ALA A 80 -8.03 13.18 19.04
C ALA A 80 -8.07 12.96 20.56
N GLY A 81 -7.17 12.16 21.13
CA GLY A 81 -7.11 11.84 22.55
C GLY A 81 -8.26 10.95 23.05
N ILE A 82 -8.89 10.19 22.14
CA ILE A 82 -9.94 9.22 22.47
C ILE A 82 -9.31 7.92 23.03
N LEU A 83 -8.08 7.62 22.61
CA LEU A 83 -7.27 6.45 22.92
C LEU A 83 -5.86 6.91 23.31
#